data_AF-A0A941DPB5-F1
#
_entry.id   AF-A0A941DPB5-F1
#
_cell.length_a   1.000
_cell.length_b   1.000
_cell.length_c   1.000
_cell.angle_alpha   90.00
_cell.angle_beta   90.00
_cell.angle_gamma   90.00
#
_symmetry.space_group_name_H-M   'P 1'
#
loop_
_entity.id
_entity.type
_entity.pdbx_description
1 polymer ?
#
loop_
_entity_poly.entity_id
_entity_poly.type
_entity_poly.pdbx_seq_one_letter_code
_entity_poly.pdbx_strand_id
1 'polypeptide(L)'
;AFAGIPQRFEWVMNRNGEPFYNEVSLSRVELNGEMLVFCMERDINSRKSTERLLEGQNRLLQLIGGNEDPIYILNAVCDFVQEMRPQWITGIQLLSDDQRTFVQGVGKRFPDVL
;
A
#
# COMPACT_ATOMS: atom_id res chain seq x y z
N ALA A 1 9.81 -18.43 21.17
CA ALA A 1 11.24 -18.15 21.45
C ALA A 1 11.72 -18.81 22.75
N PHE A 2 11.20 -18.40 23.92
CA PHE A 2 11.70 -18.92 25.21
C PHE A 2 11.52 -20.43 25.39
N ALA A 3 10.40 -20.98 24.91
CA ALA A 3 10.13 -22.42 24.86
C ALA A 3 10.97 -23.19 23.79
N GLY A 4 11.94 -22.55 23.15
CA GLY A 4 12.79 -23.15 22.10
C GLY A 4 12.18 -23.16 20.70
N ILE A 5 10.90 -22.86 20.54
CA ILE A 5 10.24 -22.77 19.23
C ILE A 5 10.55 -21.39 18.60
N PRO A 6 11.16 -21.32 17.40
CA PRO A 6 11.36 -20.07 16.67
C PRO A 6 10.01 -19.40 16.36
N GLN A 7 9.97 -18.07 16.48
CA GLN A 7 8.79 -17.29 16.09
C GLN A 7 9.19 -16.32 14.98
N ARG A 8 8.32 -16.18 13.97
CA ARG A 8 8.49 -15.24 12.88
C ARG A 8 7.16 -14.55 12.61
N PHE A 9 7.16 -13.23 12.61
CA PHE A 9 5.95 -12.44 12.39
C PHE A 9 6.28 -11.08 11.78
N GLU A 10 5.31 -10.49 11.08
CA GLU A 10 5.40 -9.11 10.65
C GLU A 10 4.97 -8.17 11.78
N TRP A 11 5.65 -7.04 11.91
CA TRP A 11 5.40 -6.03 12.91
C TRP A 11 5.42 -4.64 12.26
N VAL A 12 4.50 -3.78 12.71
CA VAL A 12 4.44 -2.39 12.26
C VAL A 12 4.79 -1.50 13.45
N MET A 13 5.80 -0.65 13.25
CA MET A 13 6.17 0.37 14.22
C MET A 13 5.97 1.76 13.61
N ASN A 14 5.84 2.77 14.46
CA ASN A 14 5.85 4.15 14.01
C ASN A 14 7.30 4.66 14.03
N ARG A 15 7.80 5.16 12.90
CA ARG A 15 9.10 5.79 12.76
C ARG A 15 8.89 7.20 12.19
N ASN A 16 9.05 8.22 13.05
CA ASN A 16 8.88 9.63 12.68
C ASN A 16 7.51 9.99 12.10
N GLY A 17 6.43 9.36 12.60
CA GLY A 17 5.06 9.58 12.11
C GLY A 17 4.67 8.65 10.96
N GLU A 18 5.59 7.89 10.39
CA GLU A 18 5.32 6.97 9.29
C GLU A 18 5.32 5.51 9.74
N PRO A 19 4.45 4.65 9.19
CA PRO A 19 4.51 3.21 9.41
C PRO A 19 5.79 2.62 8.85
N PHE A 20 6.54 1.91 9.69
CA PHE A 20 7.75 1.17 9.31
C PHE A 20 7.49 -0.33 9.51
N TYR A 21 7.60 -1.09 8.43
CA TYR A 21 7.26 -2.51 8.41
C TYR A 21 8.52 -3.35 8.59
N ASN A 22 8.51 -4.20 9.61
CA ASN A 22 9.57 -5.16 9.89
C ASN A 22 9.05 -6.58 9.92
N GLU A 23 9.90 -7.52 9.55
CA GLU A 23 9.72 -8.92 9.91
C GLU A 23 10.65 -9.24 11.07
N VAL A 24 10.08 -9.71 12.16
CA VAL A 24 10.79 -10.07 13.39
C VAL A 24 10.94 -11.59 13.43
N SER A 25 12.18 -12.05 13.62
CA SER A 25 12.48 -13.46 13.87
C SER A 25 13.13 -13.60 15.24
N LEU A 26 12.52 -14.42 16.10
CA LEU A 26 13.00 -14.70 17.45
C LEU A 26 13.42 -16.16 17.57
N SER A 27 14.67 -16.41 17.92
CA SER A 27 15.21 -17.75 18.18
C SER A 27 15.88 -17.82 19.54
N ARG A 28 15.94 -19.02 20.11
CA ARG A 28 16.72 -19.27 21.32
C ARG A 28 18.14 -19.63 20.90
N VAL A 29 19.14 -18.99 21.51
CA VAL A 29 20.55 -19.27 21.28
C VAL A 29 21.25 -19.52 22.62
N GLU A 30 22.28 -20.34 22.63
CA GLU A 30 23.16 -20.54 23.77
C GLU A 30 24.50 -19.87 23.47
N LEU A 31 24.93 -18.97 24.35
CA LEU A 31 26.19 -18.25 24.24
C LEU A 31 26.90 -18.34 25.59
N ASN A 32 28.08 -18.97 25.61
CA ASN A 32 28.88 -19.18 26.83
C ASN A 32 28.10 -19.85 28.00
N GLY A 33 27.21 -20.79 27.68
CA GLY A 33 26.36 -21.47 28.66
C GLY A 33 25.13 -20.67 29.13
N GLU A 34 24.96 -19.44 28.65
CA GLU A 34 23.78 -18.62 28.92
C GLU A 34 22.74 -18.77 27.79
N MET A 35 21.49 -19.00 28.18
CA MET A 35 20.37 -19.07 27.25
C MET A 35 19.82 -17.68 26.97
N LEU A 36 19.93 -17.24 25.72
CA LEU A 36 19.47 -15.94 25.26
C LEU A 36 18.36 -16.09 24.20
N VAL A 37 17.56 -15.03 24.06
CA VAL A 37 16.68 -14.86 22.89
C VAL A 37 17.37 -13.93 21.91
N PHE A 38 17.67 -14.44 20.74
CA PHE A 38 18.18 -13.66 19.62
C PHE A 38 17.01 -13.10 18.83
N CYS A 39 17.04 -11.79 18.56
CA CYS A 39 16.09 -11.09 17.72
C CYS A 39 16.79 -10.62 16.45
N MET A 40 16.18 -10.91 15.30
CA MET A 40 16.55 -10.33 14.02
C MET A 40 15.37 -9.55 13.47
N GLU A 41 15.61 -8.30 13.11
CA GLU A 41 14.64 -7.44 12.43
C GLU A 41 15.07 -7.23 10.99
N ARG A 42 14.17 -7.53 10.05
CA ARG A 42 14.37 -7.28 8.63
C ARG A 42 13.38 -6.22 8.17
N ASP A 43 13.89 -5.14 7.59
CA ASP A 43 13.08 -4.15 6.88
C ASP A 43 12.34 -4.83 5.70
N ILE A 44 11.02 -4.69 5.67
CA ILE A 44 10.16 -5.21 4.61
C ILE A 44 9.31 -4.10 3.93
N ASN A 45 9.66 -2.82 4.12
CA ASN A 45 8.91 -1.69 3.56
C ASN A 45 8.83 -1.74 2.03
N SER A 46 9.95 -2.04 1.36
CA SER A 46 10.01 -2.17 -0.11
C SER A 46 9.14 -3.32 -0.64
N ARG A 47 9.11 -4.44 0.11
CA ARG A 47 8.20 -5.55 -0.21
C ARG A 47 6.75 -5.13 -0.05
N LYS A 48 6.41 -4.49 1.08
CA LYS A 48 5.05 -4.02 1.38
C LYS A 48 4.55 -2.95 0.41
N SER A 49 5.41 -2.05 -0.07
CA SER A 49 5.03 -1.08 -1.09
C SER A 49 4.72 -1.74 -2.43
N THR A 50 5.50 -2.77 -2.80
CA THR A 50 5.26 -3.56 -4.01
C THR A 50 3.98 -4.39 -3.90
N GLU A 51 3.74 -5.06 -2.76
CA GLU A 51 2.49 -5.80 -2.48
C GLU A 51 1.27 -4.88 -2.66
N ARG A 52 1.27 -3.70 -2.02
CA ARG A 52 0.17 -2.72 -2.16
C ARG A 52 -0.02 -2.22 -3.59
N LEU A 53 1.06 -1.98 -4.31
CA LEU A 53 1.01 -1.55 -5.71
C LEU A 53 0.32 -2.62 -6.58
N LEU A 54 0.73 -3.88 -6.43
CA LEU A 54 0.17 -5.01 -7.18
C LEU A 54 -1.29 -5.27 -6.81
N GLU A 55 -1.63 -5.25 -5.51
CA GLU A 55 -3.01 -5.41 -5.04
C GLU A 55 -3.92 -4.31 -5.60
N GLY A 56 -3.48 -3.05 -5.55
CA GLY A 56 -4.23 -1.93 -6.10
C GLY A 56 -4.37 -2.00 -7.63
N GLN A 57 -3.31 -2.36 -8.35
CA GLN A 57 -3.38 -2.58 -9.81
C GLN A 57 -4.36 -3.69 -10.17
N ASN A 58 -4.32 -4.83 -9.49
CA ASN A 58 -5.26 -5.93 -9.71
C ASN A 58 -6.70 -5.52 -9.45
N ARG A 59 -6.95 -4.76 -8.37
CA ARG A 59 -8.28 -4.22 -8.07
C ARG A 59 -8.76 -3.27 -9.17
N LEU A 60 -7.91 -2.38 -9.67
CA LEU A 60 -8.28 -1.46 -10.75
C LEU A 60 -8.59 -2.21 -12.05
N LEU A 61 -7.81 -3.24 -12.40
CA LEU A 61 -8.09 -4.09 -13.56
C LEU A 61 -9.45 -4.79 -13.46
N GLN A 62 -9.82 -5.27 -12.27
CA GLN A 62 -11.14 -5.86 -12.03
C GLN A 62 -12.28 -4.84 -12.20
N LEU A 63 -12.09 -3.61 -11.73
CA LEU A 63 -13.08 -2.53 -11.93
C LEU A 63 -13.26 -2.18 -13.41
N ILE A 64 -12.16 -2.06 -14.16
CA ILE A 64 -12.17 -1.74 -15.59
C ILE A 64 -12.85 -2.86 -16.40
N GLY A 65 -12.60 -4.13 -16.05
CA GLY A 65 -13.20 -5.28 -16.73
C GLY A 65 -14.66 -5.56 -16.34
N GLY A 66 -15.17 -4.86 -15.31
CA GLY A 66 -16.56 -4.94 -14.87
C GLY A 66 -17.51 -4.05 -15.68
N ASN A 67 -18.77 -3.99 -15.25
CA ASN A 67 -19.78 -3.07 -15.79
C ASN A 67 -20.06 -1.92 -14.80
N GLU A 68 -18.98 -1.39 -14.21
CA GLU A 68 -19.03 -0.29 -13.25
C GLU A 68 -19.17 1.06 -13.96
N ASP A 69 -19.64 2.07 -13.23
CA ASP A 69 -19.74 3.43 -13.75
C ASP A 69 -18.36 4.00 -14.14
N PRO A 70 -18.18 4.60 -15.33
CA PRO A 70 -16.90 5.14 -15.77
C PRO A 70 -16.31 6.20 -14.82
N ILE A 71 -17.12 7.07 -14.23
CA ILE A 71 -16.65 8.09 -13.28
C ILE A 71 -16.14 7.41 -12.01
N TYR A 72 -16.84 6.36 -11.55
CA TYR A 72 -16.37 5.58 -10.41
C TYR A 72 -14.99 4.96 -10.66
N ILE A 73 -14.79 4.35 -11.84
CA ILE A 73 -13.48 3.77 -12.23
C ILE A 73 -12.41 4.86 -12.25
N LEU A 74 -12.66 6.02 -12.89
CA LEU A 74 -11.69 7.11 -12.96
C LEU A 74 -11.34 7.67 -11.56
N ASN A 75 -12.33 7.83 -10.68
CA ASN A 75 -12.11 8.24 -9.29
C ASN A 75 -11.24 7.24 -8.54
N ALA A 76 -11.51 5.93 -8.70
CA ALA A 76 -10.72 4.87 -8.06
C ALA A 76 -9.26 4.88 -8.53
N VAL A 77 -8.99 5.14 -9.81
CA VAL A 77 -7.62 5.30 -10.32
C VAL A 77 -6.95 6.52 -9.69
N CYS A 78 -7.62 7.66 -9.66
CA CYS A 78 -7.08 8.88 -9.05
C CYS A 78 -6.75 8.68 -7.57
N ASP A 79 -7.66 8.06 -6.82
CA ASP A 79 -7.48 7.72 -5.41
C ASP A 79 -6.29 6.79 -5.19
N PHE A 80 -6.15 5.74 -6.00
CA PHE A 80 -5.04 4.81 -5.89
C PHE A 80 -3.68 5.50 -6.06
N VAL A 81 -3.55 6.37 -7.07
CA VAL A 81 -2.32 7.16 -7.26
C VAL A 81 -2.06 8.04 -6.04
N GLN A 82 -3.11 8.62 -5.46
CA GLN A 82 -3.05 9.46 -4.27
C GLN A 82 -2.70 8.70 -2.98
N GLU A 83 -3.09 7.44 -2.86
CA GLU A 83 -2.67 6.56 -1.76
C GLU A 83 -1.19 6.19 -1.88
N MET A 84 -0.71 5.92 -3.10
CA MET A 84 0.70 5.61 -3.35
C MET A 84 1.63 6.82 -3.22
N ARG A 85 1.11 8.03 -3.53
CA ARG A 85 1.83 9.30 -3.43
C ARG A 85 0.93 10.35 -2.77
N PRO A 86 0.94 10.45 -1.42
CA PRO A 86 0.10 11.39 -0.66
C PRO A 86 0.24 12.87 -1.06
N GLN A 87 1.39 13.24 -1.62
CA GLN A 87 1.69 14.59 -2.08
C GLN A 87 1.15 14.90 -3.48
N TRP A 88 0.62 13.91 -4.20
CA TRP A 88 0.02 14.12 -5.51
C TRP A 88 -1.47 14.46 -5.38
N ILE A 89 -1.92 15.31 -6.30
CA ILE A 89 -3.33 15.62 -6.58
C ILE A 89 -3.57 15.16 -8.02
N THR A 90 -4.64 14.41 -8.23
CA THR A 90 -4.88 13.72 -9.51
C THR A 90 -6.30 13.96 -10.00
N GLY A 91 -6.41 14.23 -11.30
CA GLY A 91 -7.65 14.23 -12.05
C GLY A 91 -7.40 13.59 -13.41
N ILE A 92 -8.39 12.86 -13.92
CA ILE A 92 -8.40 12.26 -15.24
C ILE A 92 -9.58 12.86 -16.00
N GLN A 93 -9.31 13.34 -17.22
CA GLN A 93 -10.34 13.81 -18.14
C GLN A 93 -10.43 12.85 -19.31
N LEU A 94 -11.64 12.33 -19.52
CA LEU A 94 -11.98 11.49 -20.66
C LEU A 94 -12.82 12.31 -21.63
N LEU A 95 -12.31 12.51 -22.85
CA LEU A 95 -13.06 13.15 -23.92
C LEU A 95 -14.13 12.17 -24.43
N SER A 96 -15.37 12.63 -24.55
CA SER A 96 -16.46 11.86 -25.14
C SER A 96 -16.19 11.52 -26.61
N ASP A 97 -16.79 10.44 -27.11
CA ASP A 97 -16.60 9.99 -28.49
C ASP A 97 -17.02 11.04 -29.53
N ASP A 98 -18.00 11.89 -29.20
CA ASP A 98 -18.44 13.01 -30.05
C ASP A 98 -17.49 14.22 -30.02
N GLN A 99 -16.45 14.16 -29.20
CA GLN A 99 -15.43 15.19 -28.97
C GLN A 99 -15.97 16.54 -28.47
N ARG A 100 -17.14 16.55 -27.83
CA ARG A 100 -17.78 17.80 -27.37
C ARG A 100 -17.73 17.99 -25.87
N THR A 101 -17.57 16.92 -25.10
CA THR A 101 -17.67 16.95 -23.64
C THR A 101 -16.55 16.17 -22.98
N PHE A 102 -16.21 16.53 -21.74
CA PHE A 102 -15.30 15.76 -20.91
C PHE A 102 -16.05 15.14 -19.74
N VAL A 103 -15.77 13.88 -19.48
CA VAL A 103 -16.09 13.22 -18.21
C VAL A 103 -14.84 13.31 -17.34
N GLN A 104 -15.00 13.75 -16.10
CA GLN A 104 -13.90 13.91 -15.18
C GLN A 104 -14.02 12.94 -14.02
N GLY A 105 -12.94 12.22 -13.74
CA GLY A 105 -12.72 11.59 -12.45
C GLY A 105 -11.65 12.33 -11.68
N VAL A 106 -11.86 12.52 -10.38
CA VAL A 106 -10.94 13.22 -9.48
C VAL A 106 -10.71 12.37 -8.25
N GLY A 107 -9.50 12.42 -7.71
CA GLY A 107 -9.23 11.72 -6.45
C GLY A 107 -9.61 12.58 -5.25
N LYS A 108 -9.70 11.97 -4.07
CA LYS A 108 -10.21 12.57 -2.83
C LYS A 108 -9.60 13.91 -2.41
N ARG A 109 -8.32 14.19 -2.75
CA ARG A 109 -7.66 15.47 -2.42
C ARG A 109 -7.70 16.48 -3.56
N PHE A 110 -8.51 16.25 -4.59
CA PHE A 110 -8.72 17.23 -5.65
C PHE A 110 -9.51 18.42 -5.09
N PRO A 111 -9.11 19.67 -5.36
CA PRO A 111 -9.82 20.84 -4.88
C PRO A 111 -11.24 20.93 -5.45
N ASP A 112 -12.21 21.30 -4.61
CA ASP A 112 -13.62 21.50 -5.02
C ASP A 112 -13.81 22.75 -5.91
N VAL A 113 -12.81 23.63 -5.98
CA VAL A 113 -12.87 24.90 -6.74
C VAL A 113 -11.64 25.02 -7.64
N LEU A 114 -11.88 25.05 -8.95
CA LEU A 114 -11.00 25.62 -9.96
C LEU A 114 -11.68 26.83 -10.58
#